data_AF-W6YNJ5-F1
#
_entry.id   AF-W6YNJ5-F1
#
_cell.length_a   1.000
_cell.length_b   1.000
_cell.length_c   1.000
_cell.angle_alpha   90.00
_cell.angle_beta   90.00
_cell.angle_gamma   90.00
#
_symmetry.space_group_name_H-M   'P 1'
#
loop_
_entity.id
_entity.type
_entity.pdbx_description
1 polymer ?
#
loop_
_entity_poly.entity_id
_entity_poly.type
_entity_poly.pdbx_seq_one_letter_code
_entity_poly.pdbx_strand_id
1 'polypeptide(L)'
;MLPQLPKLSDYDVSARNGFLPDEVPLDVLPDRYYQPWETIVRNFQSLILSKRLRRIVDALPVLETDLLLTEAEWRRAYSILSFIAHGYIWGGDKPADIVPPSISIPFLQTCKHLELPPVATFAAVCLWNWRPLFDGEPTDTLDNLATQMTFTGSLDESWFYLVSVAIEARAGPIIPMMIEAIAAARRNDSDTIVQCLRSFSERLDEIGSLLERMYESCDPHVFYHRIRPFLAGSKNMGDAGLPNGVMFDDGTGQQPYVQFSGGSNAQSSIIQFFDVVLGVEHRPTGEKRTEPGSPAPVGPSHGFIQDMRNYMPGPHRRFLEHMESIANIREYVTSNRRNRALTTAYDACLAMLRTLRDKHIQLVSRYIIIKSRESRSHSRSLSPKQATTQRVNLANTMARTGSKKLRGTGGTALIPFLKQARDETGEPAIDAWAKRLLNNGPAEFGTPSGAFDGVVRLGKVAEGFGGEVEVVGLAGTWSVDDSEGGICHW
;
A
#
# COMPACT_ATOMS: atom_id res chain seq x y z
N MET A 1 -35.79 4.73 -10.01
CA MET A 1 -35.33 3.34 -10.20
C MET A 1 -33.95 3.25 -9.56
N LEU A 2 -33.65 2.22 -8.74
CA LEU A 2 -32.33 2.09 -8.12
C LEU A 2 -31.28 1.75 -9.19
N PRO A 3 -30.03 2.25 -9.08
CA PRO A 3 -28.96 1.88 -10.02
C PRO A 3 -28.72 0.36 -9.99
N GLN A 4 -28.35 -0.24 -11.13
CA GLN A 4 -28.07 -1.68 -11.18
C GLN A 4 -26.86 -2.05 -10.32
N LEU A 5 -26.79 -3.31 -9.87
CA LEU A 5 -25.59 -3.81 -9.18
C LEU A 5 -24.51 -4.15 -10.23
N PRO A 6 -23.21 -3.98 -9.92
CA PRO A 6 -22.13 -4.26 -10.86
C PRO A 6 -22.06 -5.75 -11.20
N LYS A 7 -21.76 -6.05 -12.46
CA LYS A 7 -21.22 -7.35 -12.87
C LYS A 7 -19.71 -7.28 -12.79
N LEU A 8 -19.09 -8.16 -12.01
CA LEU A 8 -17.65 -8.08 -11.71
C LEU A 8 -16.77 -8.19 -12.97
N SER A 9 -17.19 -8.98 -13.96
CA SER A 9 -16.49 -9.14 -15.25
C SER A 9 -16.33 -7.84 -16.03
N ASP A 10 -17.27 -6.89 -15.88
CA ASP A 10 -17.24 -5.61 -16.60
C ASP A 10 -16.12 -4.70 -16.06
N TYR A 11 -15.53 -5.07 -14.92
CA TYR A 11 -14.53 -4.31 -14.20
C TYR A 11 -13.21 -5.07 -13.97
N ASP A 12 -13.00 -6.22 -14.60
CA ASP A 12 -11.83 -7.07 -14.34
C ASP A 12 -11.66 -7.40 -12.85
N VAL A 13 -12.77 -7.73 -12.19
CA VAL A 13 -12.80 -8.15 -10.79
C VAL A 13 -13.20 -9.62 -10.73
N SER A 14 -12.38 -10.42 -10.05
CA SER A 14 -12.63 -11.82 -9.77
C SER A 14 -13.53 -11.98 -8.55
N ALA A 15 -14.54 -12.85 -8.64
CA ALA A 15 -15.34 -13.24 -7.48
C ALA A 15 -14.53 -14.03 -6.43
N ARG A 16 -13.43 -14.67 -6.84
CA ARG A 16 -12.57 -15.50 -5.98
C ARG A 16 -11.34 -14.74 -5.50
N ASN A 17 -10.63 -14.08 -6.43
CA ASN A 17 -9.33 -13.47 -6.19
C ASN A 17 -9.41 -11.93 -6.03
N GLY A 18 -10.61 -11.33 -6.13
CA GLY A 18 -10.80 -9.90 -5.97
C GLY A 18 -10.20 -9.10 -7.13
N PHE A 19 -9.27 -8.20 -6.82
CA PHE A 19 -8.59 -7.38 -7.83
C PHE A 19 -7.33 -8.05 -8.39
N LEU A 20 -6.97 -9.24 -7.91
CA LEU A 20 -6.06 -10.12 -8.63
C LEU A 20 -6.78 -10.74 -9.83
N PRO A 21 -6.07 -11.03 -10.93
CA PRO A 21 -6.68 -11.72 -12.06
C PRO A 21 -7.24 -13.10 -11.67
N ASP A 22 -8.27 -13.55 -12.40
CA ASP A 22 -8.84 -14.89 -12.24
C ASP A 22 -7.83 -16.00 -12.62
N GLU A 23 -7.04 -15.73 -13.66
CA GLU A 23 -5.96 -16.58 -14.15
C GLU A 23 -4.61 -16.15 -13.57
N VAL A 24 -3.68 -17.09 -13.48
CA VAL A 24 -2.32 -16.79 -13.00
C VAL A 24 -1.64 -15.79 -13.96
N PRO A 25 -1.00 -14.72 -13.46
CA PRO A 25 -0.24 -13.79 -14.32
C PRO A 25 0.79 -14.51 -15.19
N LEU A 26 0.93 -14.08 -16.45
CA LEU A 26 1.92 -14.67 -17.36
C LEU A 26 3.33 -14.55 -16.79
N ASP A 27 4.05 -15.67 -16.77
CA ASP A 27 5.46 -15.70 -16.35
C ASP A 27 6.39 -15.11 -17.43
N VAL A 28 6.03 -15.33 -18.70
CA VAL A 28 6.80 -14.89 -19.88
C VAL A 28 5.83 -14.46 -20.98
N LEU A 29 6.14 -13.36 -21.68
CA LEU A 29 5.45 -12.98 -22.91
C LEU A 29 5.63 -14.08 -23.98
N PRO A 30 4.53 -14.61 -24.56
CA PRO A 30 4.60 -15.79 -25.42
C PRO A 30 5.26 -15.50 -26.78
N ASP A 31 5.09 -14.30 -27.31
CA ASP A 31 5.70 -13.92 -28.59
C ASP A 31 7.20 -13.63 -28.43
N ARG A 32 8.03 -14.32 -29.23
CA ARG A 32 9.49 -14.18 -29.23
C ARG A 32 9.96 -12.78 -29.62
N TYR A 33 9.11 -11.98 -30.27
CA TYR A 33 9.38 -10.57 -30.55
C TYR A 33 9.74 -9.79 -29.28
N TYR A 34 9.13 -10.12 -28.14
CA TYR A 34 9.38 -9.47 -26.84
C TYR A 34 10.51 -10.11 -26.02
N GLN A 35 11.23 -11.09 -26.58
CA GLN A 35 12.35 -11.74 -25.91
C GLN A 35 13.45 -10.78 -25.40
N PRO A 36 13.73 -9.62 -26.05
CA PRO A 36 14.66 -8.64 -25.49
C PRO A 36 14.25 -8.12 -24.10
N TRP A 37 12.97 -7.83 -23.88
CA TRP A 37 12.45 -7.40 -22.57
C TRP A 37 12.56 -8.53 -21.54
N GLU A 38 12.12 -9.74 -21.90
CA GLU A 38 12.18 -10.91 -21.03
C GLU A 38 13.61 -11.29 -20.63
N THR A 39 14.57 -11.09 -21.54
CA THR A 39 15.98 -11.33 -21.29
C THR A 39 16.55 -10.35 -20.25
N ILE A 40 16.12 -9.08 -20.26
CA ILE A 40 16.51 -8.12 -19.23
C ILE A 40 15.96 -8.53 -17.87
N VAL A 41 14.65 -8.78 -17.76
CA VAL A 41 14.04 -9.06 -16.46
C VAL A 41 14.52 -10.36 -15.84
N ARG A 42 14.85 -11.37 -16.66
CA ARG A 42 15.49 -12.61 -16.21
C ARG A 42 16.87 -12.39 -15.59
N ASN A 43 17.61 -11.38 -16.05
CA ASN A 43 18.97 -11.06 -15.59
C ASN A 43 19.01 -9.80 -14.72
N PHE A 44 17.86 -9.32 -14.26
CA PHE A 44 17.69 -7.95 -13.80
C PHE A 44 18.58 -7.59 -12.61
N GLN A 45 18.62 -8.45 -11.60
CA GLN A 45 19.41 -8.24 -10.39
C GLN A 45 20.91 -8.23 -10.71
N SER A 46 21.36 -9.12 -11.60
CA SER A 46 22.75 -9.16 -12.07
C SER A 46 23.12 -7.92 -12.87
N LEU A 47 22.19 -7.38 -13.68
CA LEU A 47 22.39 -6.14 -14.44
C LEU A 47 22.46 -4.90 -13.55
N ILE A 48 21.66 -4.84 -12.48
CA ILE A 48 21.74 -3.79 -11.46
C ILE A 48 23.06 -3.89 -10.70
N LEU A 49 23.40 -5.09 -10.19
CA LEU A 49 24.62 -5.31 -9.40
C LEU A 49 25.90 -4.97 -10.20
N SER A 50 25.96 -5.40 -11.46
CA SER A 50 27.08 -5.13 -12.36
C SER A 50 27.06 -3.73 -12.97
N LYS A 51 26.05 -2.91 -12.66
CA LYS A 51 25.79 -1.58 -13.24
C LYS A 51 25.70 -1.55 -14.77
N ARG A 52 25.27 -2.65 -15.37
CA ARG A 52 25.13 -2.79 -16.82
C ARG A 52 23.74 -2.45 -17.34
N LEU A 53 22.73 -2.35 -16.47
CA LEU A 53 21.33 -2.17 -16.87
C LEU A 53 21.14 -1.01 -17.86
N ARG A 54 21.61 0.21 -17.53
CA ARG A 54 21.46 1.39 -18.41
C ARG A 54 22.03 1.16 -19.79
N ARG A 55 23.29 0.70 -19.87
CA ARG A 55 23.96 0.40 -21.15
C ARG A 55 23.18 -0.62 -21.99
N ILE A 56 22.56 -1.63 -21.37
CA ILE A 56 21.77 -2.63 -22.09
C ILE A 56 20.45 -2.02 -22.59
N VAL A 57 19.78 -1.22 -21.76
CA VAL A 57 18.54 -0.53 -22.11
C VAL A 57 18.75 0.52 -23.22
N ASP A 58 19.84 1.29 -23.16
CA ASP A 58 20.20 2.29 -24.16
C ASP A 58 20.49 1.65 -25.54
N ALA A 59 20.92 0.39 -25.56
CA ALA A 59 21.19 -0.38 -26.76
C ALA A 59 19.99 -1.19 -27.28
N LEU A 60 18.87 -1.18 -26.56
CA LEU A 60 17.68 -1.93 -26.95
C LEU A 60 17.00 -1.27 -28.16
N PRO A 61 16.53 -2.05 -29.14
CA PRO A 61 15.63 -1.50 -30.15
C PRO A 61 14.32 -1.07 -29.49
N VAL A 62 13.64 -0.09 -30.09
CA VAL A 62 12.23 0.18 -29.79
C VAL A 62 11.42 -1.01 -30.31
N LEU A 63 10.70 -1.68 -29.41
CA LEU A 63 9.74 -2.74 -29.78
C LEU A 63 8.34 -2.15 -29.80
N GLU A 64 7.59 -2.44 -30.85
CA GLU A 64 6.17 -2.06 -30.99
C GLU A 64 5.29 -2.93 -30.09
N THR A 65 4.07 -2.47 -29.78
CA THR A 65 3.13 -3.20 -28.92
C THR A 65 2.04 -3.96 -29.69
N ASP A 66 2.09 -3.96 -31.03
CA ASP A 66 1.06 -4.57 -31.91
C ASP A 66 0.89 -6.08 -31.73
N LEU A 67 1.89 -6.77 -31.17
CA LEU A 67 1.85 -8.22 -30.92
C LEU A 67 1.43 -8.58 -29.48
N LEU A 68 1.00 -7.59 -28.67
CA LEU A 68 0.34 -7.85 -27.38
C LEU A 68 -1.15 -8.08 -27.64
N LEU A 69 -1.57 -9.34 -27.66
CA LEU A 69 -2.88 -9.76 -28.15
C LEU A 69 -3.91 -9.97 -27.04
N THR A 70 -3.45 -10.18 -25.81
CA THR A 70 -4.33 -10.49 -24.66
C THR A 70 -4.10 -9.52 -23.51
N GLU A 71 -5.12 -9.32 -22.67
CA GLU A 71 -5.00 -8.50 -21.45
C GLU A 71 -3.85 -8.97 -20.54
N ALA A 72 -3.63 -10.28 -20.45
CA ALA A 72 -2.54 -10.84 -19.68
C ALA A 72 -1.15 -10.44 -20.24
N GLU A 73 -1.01 -10.35 -21.57
CA GLU A 73 0.20 -9.86 -22.22
C GLU A 73 0.42 -8.36 -21.98
N TRP A 74 -0.64 -7.54 -22.08
CA TRP A 74 -0.56 -6.11 -21.75
C TRP A 74 -0.15 -5.87 -20.30
N ARG A 75 -0.73 -6.62 -19.34
CA ARG A 75 -0.38 -6.58 -17.92
C ARG A 75 1.07 -6.97 -17.68
N ARG A 76 1.54 -8.05 -18.32
CA ARG A 76 2.94 -8.51 -18.23
C ARG A 76 3.91 -7.47 -18.80
N ALA A 77 3.61 -6.91 -19.98
CA ALA A 77 4.40 -5.85 -20.59
C ALA A 77 4.49 -4.62 -19.66
N TYR A 78 3.38 -4.21 -19.05
CA TYR A 78 3.36 -3.09 -18.08
C TYR A 78 4.28 -3.36 -16.90
N SER A 79 4.20 -4.55 -16.31
CA SER A 79 5.04 -4.94 -15.19
C SER A 79 6.52 -4.94 -15.59
N ILE A 80 6.90 -5.59 -16.70
CA ILE A 80 8.29 -5.61 -17.17
C ILE A 80 8.82 -4.19 -17.40
N LEU A 81 8.10 -3.37 -18.18
CA LEU A 81 8.53 -2.02 -18.54
C LEU A 81 8.61 -1.11 -17.31
N SER A 82 7.70 -1.27 -16.34
CA SER A 82 7.76 -0.56 -15.06
C SER A 82 9.01 -0.92 -14.26
N PHE A 83 9.34 -2.21 -14.14
CA PHE A 83 10.56 -2.66 -13.48
C PHE A 83 11.81 -2.11 -14.19
N ILE A 84 11.89 -2.24 -15.52
CA ILE A 84 13.03 -1.72 -16.29
C ILE A 84 13.17 -0.20 -16.12
N ALA A 85 12.08 0.56 -16.25
CA ALA A 85 12.10 2.01 -16.09
C ALA A 85 12.58 2.42 -14.68
N HIS A 86 12.04 1.81 -13.62
CA HIS A 86 12.47 2.11 -12.25
C HIS A 86 13.91 1.68 -11.97
N GLY A 87 14.35 0.55 -12.52
CA GLY A 87 15.76 0.13 -12.46
C GLY A 87 16.68 1.09 -13.21
N TYR A 88 16.24 1.62 -14.35
CA TYR A 88 16.99 2.60 -15.14
C TYR A 88 17.11 3.94 -14.40
N ILE A 89 15.98 4.46 -13.90
CA ILE A 89 15.90 5.70 -13.13
C ILE A 89 16.77 5.57 -11.89
N TRP A 90 16.51 4.60 -11.01
CA TRP A 90 17.08 4.55 -9.66
C TRP A 90 18.33 3.68 -9.50
N GLY A 91 18.62 2.76 -10.41
CA GLY A 91 19.68 1.75 -10.24
C GLY A 91 21.11 2.23 -10.52
N GLY A 92 21.32 3.48 -10.96
CA GLY A 92 22.65 4.05 -11.18
C GLY A 92 23.23 4.77 -9.96
N ASP A 93 24.44 5.31 -10.10
CA ASP A 93 25.09 6.10 -9.02
C ASP A 93 24.35 7.41 -8.70
N LYS A 94 23.60 7.93 -9.68
CA LYS A 94 22.66 9.06 -9.59
C LYS A 94 21.40 8.69 -10.35
N PRO A 95 20.23 9.24 -9.96
CA PRO A 95 19.02 8.96 -10.72
C PRO A 95 19.13 9.48 -12.16
N ALA A 96 18.53 8.76 -13.10
CA ALA A 96 18.34 9.22 -14.47
C ALA A 96 16.97 9.90 -14.58
N ASP A 97 16.95 11.11 -15.12
CA ASP A 97 15.75 11.92 -15.29
C ASP A 97 15.15 11.83 -16.70
N ILE A 98 15.80 11.10 -17.61
CA ILE A 98 15.32 10.82 -18.96
C ILE A 98 15.32 9.30 -19.16
N VAL A 99 14.16 8.74 -19.50
CA VAL A 99 14.01 7.32 -19.87
C VAL A 99 14.06 7.20 -21.40
N PRO A 100 14.88 6.31 -21.96
CA PRO A 100 15.12 6.27 -23.40
C PRO A 100 13.91 5.74 -24.20
N PRO A 101 13.83 6.05 -25.52
CA PRO A 101 12.71 5.67 -26.38
C PRO A 101 12.40 4.17 -26.40
N SER A 102 13.42 3.33 -26.27
CA SER A 102 13.29 1.86 -26.24
C SER A 102 12.40 1.32 -25.12
N ILE A 103 12.22 2.12 -24.05
CA ILE A 103 11.33 1.82 -22.94
C ILE A 103 10.14 2.78 -22.92
N SER A 104 10.38 4.08 -23.11
CA SER A 104 9.35 5.11 -22.99
C SER A 104 8.19 4.91 -23.96
N ILE A 105 8.44 4.64 -25.24
CA ILE A 105 7.39 4.48 -26.25
C ILE A 105 6.45 3.30 -25.91
N PRO A 106 6.94 2.05 -25.78
CA PRO A 106 6.06 0.92 -25.46
C PRO A 106 5.44 1.05 -24.07
N PHE A 107 6.13 1.68 -23.12
CA PHE A 107 5.58 1.85 -21.76
C PHE A 107 4.42 2.82 -21.77
N LEU A 108 4.52 3.96 -22.46
CA LEU A 108 3.43 4.91 -22.60
C LEU A 108 2.23 4.33 -23.35
N GLN A 109 2.46 3.50 -24.38
CA GLN A 109 1.40 2.77 -25.08
C GLN A 109 0.68 1.80 -24.13
N THR A 110 1.43 1.02 -23.37
CA THR A 110 0.89 0.07 -22.38
C THR A 110 0.12 0.79 -21.26
N CYS A 111 0.66 1.91 -20.77
CA CYS A 111 0.02 2.80 -19.81
C CYS A 111 -1.33 3.30 -20.32
N LYS A 112 -1.38 3.73 -21.59
CA LYS A 112 -2.62 4.18 -22.22
C LYS A 112 -3.65 3.04 -22.33
N HIS A 113 -3.22 1.82 -22.71
CA HIS A 113 -4.09 0.65 -22.82
C HIS A 113 -4.73 0.27 -21.48
N LEU A 114 -3.92 0.21 -20.42
CA LEU A 114 -4.37 -0.20 -19.07
C LEU A 114 -4.92 0.95 -18.22
N GLU A 115 -4.92 2.17 -18.77
CA GLU A 115 -5.29 3.42 -18.09
C GLU A 115 -4.47 3.69 -16.82
N LEU A 116 -3.18 3.36 -16.84
CA LEU A 116 -2.24 3.51 -15.74
C LEU A 116 -1.16 4.56 -16.06
N PRO A 117 -0.54 5.20 -15.05
CA PRO A 117 0.59 6.11 -15.25
C PRO A 117 1.91 5.33 -15.44
N PRO A 118 2.93 5.90 -16.12
CA PRO A 118 4.23 5.25 -16.34
C PRO A 118 5.09 5.24 -15.07
N VAL A 119 4.71 4.43 -14.10
CA VAL A 119 5.38 4.22 -12.81
C VAL A 119 5.10 2.80 -12.32
N ALA A 120 5.99 2.21 -11.53
CA ALA A 120 5.78 0.93 -10.87
C ALA A 120 4.69 1.05 -9.79
N THR A 121 3.43 0.93 -10.21
CA THR A 121 2.24 0.93 -9.36
C THR A 121 2.10 -0.39 -8.60
N PHE A 122 1.21 -0.41 -7.63
CA PHE A 122 0.80 -1.64 -6.93
C PHE A 122 0.35 -2.75 -7.90
N ALA A 123 -0.26 -2.40 -9.04
CA ALA A 123 -0.62 -3.38 -10.05
C ALA A 123 0.61 -4.12 -10.64
N ALA A 124 1.66 -3.36 -11.00
CA ALA A 124 2.90 -3.94 -11.55
C ALA A 124 3.66 -4.80 -10.53
N VAL A 125 3.80 -4.33 -9.29
CA VAL A 125 4.69 -4.97 -8.30
C VAL A 125 3.99 -6.03 -7.45
N CYS A 126 2.65 -6.01 -7.38
CA CYS A 126 1.85 -6.96 -6.62
C CYS A 126 0.84 -7.70 -7.53
N LEU A 127 -0.18 -7.02 -8.07
CA LEU A 127 -1.35 -7.71 -8.66
C LEU A 127 -0.98 -8.67 -9.81
N TRP A 128 0.02 -8.29 -10.60
CA TRP A 128 0.48 -9.03 -11.77
C TRP A 128 1.91 -9.57 -11.62
N ASN A 129 2.39 -9.75 -10.38
CA ASN A 129 3.76 -10.18 -10.07
C ASN A 129 3.79 -11.35 -9.09
N TRP A 130 3.01 -12.39 -9.37
CA TRP A 130 2.95 -13.59 -8.56
C TRP A 130 2.66 -14.81 -9.41
N ARG A 131 3.03 -15.98 -8.89
CA ARG A 131 2.68 -17.29 -9.43
C ARG A 131 2.58 -18.31 -8.29
N PRO A 132 1.81 -19.41 -8.46
CA PRO A 132 1.87 -20.50 -7.52
C PRO A 132 3.25 -21.19 -7.55
N LEU A 133 3.63 -21.82 -6.43
CA LEU A 133 4.76 -22.75 -6.40
C LEU A 133 4.35 -24.11 -6.95
N PHE A 134 3.15 -24.57 -6.58
CA PHE A 134 2.54 -25.83 -6.98
C PHE A 134 1.13 -25.58 -7.50
N ASP A 135 0.86 -26.13 -8.68
CA ASP A 135 -0.47 -26.07 -9.29
C ASP A 135 -1.48 -26.91 -8.48
N GLY A 136 -2.70 -26.39 -8.32
CA GLY A 136 -3.78 -27.07 -7.61
C GLY A 136 -3.80 -26.87 -6.08
N GLU A 137 -2.77 -26.24 -5.52
CA GLU A 137 -2.77 -25.78 -4.13
C GLU A 137 -3.40 -24.38 -4.00
N PRO A 138 -3.93 -24.01 -2.81
CA PRO A 138 -4.53 -22.69 -2.60
C PRO A 138 -3.53 -21.56 -2.88
N THR A 139 -4.02 -20.48 -3.51
CA THR A 139 -3.23 -19.28 -3.84
C THR A 139 -3.61 -18.08 -2.97
N ASP A 140 -4.37 -18.30 -1.90
CA ASP A 140 -4.79 -17.33 -0.89
C ASP A 140 -4.01 -17.48 0.44
N THR A 141 -2.88 -18.19 0.38
CA THR A 141 -1.91 -18.38 1.48
C THR A 141 -0.51 -18.07 0.96
N LEU A 142 0.40 -17.67 1.86
CA LEU A 142 1.78 -17.34 1.49
C LEU A 142 2.63 -18.57 1.14
N ASP A 143 2.20 -19.75 1.61
CA ASP A 143 3.01 -20.97 1.58
C ASP A 143 3.17 -21.52 0.15
N ASN A 144 2.27 -21.14 -0.76
CA ASN A 144 2.26 -21.57 -2.16
C ASN A 144 2.46 -20.40 -3.16
N LEU A 145 3.04 -19.27 -2.73
CA LEU A 145 3.23 -18.12 -3.61
C LEU A 145 4.72 -17.81 -3.87
N ALA A 146 5.02 -17.38 -5.10
CA ALA A 146 6.32 -16.86 -5.50
C ALA A 146 6.17 -15.60 -6.34
N THR A 147 7.12 -14.67 -6.22
CA THR A 147 7.21 -13.50 -7.10
C THR A 147 7.82 -13.87 -8.45
N GLN A 148 7.44 -13.14 -9.49
CA GLN A 148 8.02 -13.31 -10.84
C GLN A 148 9.23 -12.38 -11.02
N MET A 149 9.17 -11.17 -10.47
CA MET A 149 10.18 -10.12 -10.62
C MET A 149 10.45 -9.41 -9.29
N THR A 150 11.72 -9.04 -9.10
CA THR A 150 12.22 -8.26 -7.96
C THR A 150 13.37 -7.36 -8.41
N PHE A 151 13.51 -6.18 -7.82
CA PHE A 151 14.63 -5.27 -8.08
C PHE A 151 15.94 -5.77 -7.46
N THR A 152 15.85 -6.35 -6.28
CA THR A 152 17.00 -6.69 -5.43
C THR A 152 17.30 -8.19 -5.40
N GLY A 153 16.32 -9.04 -5.69
CA GLY A 153 16.43 -10.49 -5.55
C GLY A 153 16.40 -10.98 -4.09
N SER A 154 16.12 -10.11 -3.12
CA SER A 154 16.08 -10.51 -1.72
C SER A 154 14.77 -11.21 -1.36
N LEU A 155 14.84 -12.08 -0.34
CA LEU A 155 13.66 -12.68 0.26
C LEU A 155 12.72 -11.59 0.81
N ASP A 156 13.27 -10.53 1.40
CA ASP A 156 12.53 -9.40 1.96
C ASP A 156 11.63 -8.69 0.95
N GLU A 157 12.10 -8.57 -0.29
CA GLU A 157 11.34 -7.93 -1.36
C GLU A 157 10.21 -8.82 -1.83
N SER A 158 10.51 -10.10 -2.06
CA SER A 158 9.49 -11.08 -2.41
C SER A 158 8.41 -11.16 -1.32
N TRP A 159 8.81 -11.22 -0.05
CA TRP A 159 7.89 -11.29 1.07
C TRP A 159 7.01 -10.03 1.17
N PHE A 160 7.59 -8.85 0.94
CA PHE A 160 6.84 -7.58 0.93
C PHE A 160 5.72 -7.56 -0.12
N TYR A 161 5.99 -8.04 -1.35
CA TYR A 161 4.96 -8.13 -2.38
C TYR A 161 3.95 -9.26 -2.08
N LEU A 162 4.42 -10.44 -1.69
CA LEU A 162 3.55 -11.61 -1.51
C LEU A 162 2.59 -11.47 -0.33
N VAL A 163 2.97 -10.80 0.77
CA VAL A 163 2.02 -10.47 1.86
C VAL A 163 0.87 -9.64 1.30
N SER A 164 1.15 -8.69 0.41
CA SER A 164 0.11 -7.87 -0.23
C SER A 164 -0.76 -8.69 -1.17
N VAL A 165 -0.17 -9.61 -1.96
CA VAL A 165 -0.92 -10.52 -2.84
C VAL A 165 -1.83 -11.45 -2.03
N ALA A 166 -1.35 -12.03 -0.94
CA ALA A 166 -2.15 -12.89 -0.07
C ALA A 166 -3.33 -12.14 0.55
N ILE A 167 -3.15 -10.87 0.94
CA ILE A 167 -4.24 -10.01 1.42
C ILE A 167 -5.31 -9.81 0.33
N GLU A 168 -4.90 -9.47 -0.90
CA GLU A 168 -5.83 -9.28 -2.03
C GLU A 168 -6.63 -10.56 -2.32
N ALA A 169 -5.95 -11.71 -2.41
CA ALA A 169 -6.58 -13.00 -2.65
C ALA A 169 -7.56 -13.37 -1.53
N ARG A 170 -7.14 -13.24 -0.27
CA ARG A 170 -7.98 -13.52 0.91
C ARG A 170 -9.21 -12.63 0.97
N ALA A 171 -9.08 -11.39 0.52
CA ALA A 171 -10.16 -10.41 0.50
C ALA A 171 -11.10 -10.55 -0.70
N GLY A 172 -10.72 -11.28 -1.75
CA GLY A 172 -11.51 -11.43 -2.97
C GLY A 172 -12.98 -11.81 -2.76
N PRO A 173 -13.29 -12.85 -1.95
CA PRO A 173 -14.67 -13.27 -1.70
C PRO A 173 -15.51 -12.24 -0.92
N ILE A 174 -14.89 -11.23 -0.30
CA ILE A 174 -15.62 -10.14 0.38
C ILE A 174 -16.38 -9.29 -0.64
N ILE A 175 -15.87 -9.13 -1.87
CA ILE A 175 -16.49 -8.28 -2.88
C ILE A 175 -17.91 -8.73 -3.23
N PRO A 176 -18.15 -9.96 -3.74
CA PRO A 176 -19.51 -10.42 -4.01
C PRO A 176 -20.37 -10.51 -2.75
N MET A 177 -19.79 -10.83 -1.59
CA MET A 177 -20.51 -10.87 -0.31
C MET A 177 -21.11 -9.51 0.05
N MET A 178 -20.35 -8.42 -0.12
CA MET A 178 -20.83 -7.07 0.21
C MET A 178 -21.75 -6.50 -0.88
N ILE A 179 -21.62 -6.94 -2.14
CA ILE A 179 -22.63 -6.66 -3.16
C ILE A 179 -23.97 -7.32 -2.79
N GLU A 180 -23.96 -8.55 -2.27
CA GLU A 180 -25.18 -9.19 -1.76
C GLU A 180 -25.74 -8.46 -0.55
N ALA A 181 -24.90 -7.98 0.37
CA ALA A 181 -25.37 -7.15 1.49
C ALA A 181 -26.09 -5.88 1.00
N ILE A 182 -25.57 -5.21 -0.04
CA ILE A 182 -26.20 -4.03 -0.66
C ILE A 182 -27.54 -4.43 -1.32
N ALA A 183 -27.59 -5.59 -1.98
CA ALA A 183 -28.81 -6.13 -2.57
C ALA A 183 -29.87 -6.45 -1.50
N ALA A 184 -29.47 -7.10 -0.41
CA ALA A 184 -30.30 -7.44 0.73
C ALA A 184 -30.88 -6.19 1.41
N ALA A 185 -30.09 -5.12 1.55
CA ALA A 185 -30.58 -3.82 2.02
C ALA A 185 -31.72 -3.27 1.15
N ARG A 186 -31.66 -3.44 -0.19
CA ARG A 186 -32.74 -3.02 -1.10
C ARG A 186 -34.01 -3.85 -0.93
N ARG A 187 -33.87 -5.10 -0.50
CA ARG A 187 -34.99 -6.02 -0.21
C ARG A 187 -35.47 -5.97 1.25
N ASN A 188 -34.86 -5.11 2.07
CA ASN A 188 -35.11 -5.00 3.51
C ASN A 188 -34.88 -6.33 4.27
N ASP A 189 -33.86 -7.08 3.85
CA ASP A 189 -33.46 -8.35 4.44
C ASP A 189 -32.31 -8.13 5.44
N SER A 190 -32.67 -7.85 6.70
CA SER A 190 -31.68 -7.54 7.73
C SER A 190 -30.82 -8.74 8.12
N ASP A 191 -31.34 -9.97 8.00
CA ASP A 191 -30.66 -11.17 8.46
C ASP A 191 -29.49 -11.50 7.54
N THR A 192 -29.67 -11.41 6.23
CA THR A 192 -28.58 -11.54 5.26
C THR A 192 -27.51 -10.48 5.48
N ILE A 193 -27.88 -9.22 5.72
CA ILE A 193 -26.91 -8.13 5.97
C ILE A 193 -26.08 -8.43 7.24
N VAL A 194 -26.74 -8.88 8.32
CA VAL A 194 -26.06 -9.27 9.56
C VAL A 194 -25.05 -10.39 9.31
N GLN A 195 -25.43 -11.42 8.54
CA GLN A 195 -24.55 -12.53 8.20
C GLN A 195 -23.33 -12.06 7.39
N CYS A 196 -23.56 -11.28 6.34
CA CYS A 196 -22.49 -10.71 5.51
C CYS A 196 -21.53 -9.84 6.35
N LEU A 197 -22.04 -8.96 7.22
CA LEU A 197 -21.21 -8.10 8.06
C LEU A 197 -20.38 -8.91 9.09
N ARG A 198 -20.95 -9.96 9.67
CA ARG A 198 -20.19 -10.84 10.58
C ARG A 198 -19.03 -11.52 9.85
N SER A 199 -19.31 -12.15 8.72
CA SER A 199 -18.25 -12.78 7.90
C SER A 199 -17.24 -11.76 7.38
N PHE A 200 -17.67 -10.54 7.06
CA PHE A 200 -16.74 -9.47 6.68
C PHE A 200 -15.81 -9.09 7.83
N SER A 201 -16.33 -8.95 9.07
CA SER A 201 -15.49 -8.66 10.23
C SER A 201 -14.46 -9.76 10.53
N GLU A 202 -14.83 -11.03 10.36
CA GLU A 202 -13.92 -12.18 10.49
C GLU A 202 -12.81 -12.13 9.43
N ARG A 203 -13.17 -11.83 8.17
CA ARG A 203 -12.19 -11.71 7.07
C ARG A 203 -11.23 -10.52 7.26
N LEU A 204 -11.71 -9.41 7.84
CA LEU A 204 -10.83 -8.28 8.18
C LEU A 204 -9.79 -8.66 9.24
N ASP A 205 -10.15 -9.50 10.20
CA ASP A 205 -9.20 -10.01 11.22
C ASP A 205 -8.15 -10.95 10.60
N GLU A 206 -8.57 -11.85 9.71
CA GLU A 206 -7.65 -12.71 8.93
C GLU A 206 -6.67 -11.87 8.09
N ILE A 207 -7.15 -10.83 7.41
CA ILE A 207 -6.31 -9.88 6.67
C ILE A 207 -5.33 -9.16 7.60
N GLY A 208 -5.79 -8.77 8.80
CA GLY A 208 -4.94 -8.18 9.83
C GLY A 208 -3.80 -9.12 10.26
N SER A 209 -4.09 -10.42 10.37
CA SER A 209 -3.11 -11.45 10.70
C SER A 209 -2.10 -11.64 9.56
N LEU A 210 -2.55 -11.65 8.31
CA LEU A 210 -1.66 -11.69 7.13
C LEU A 210 -0.70 -10.49 7.09
N LEU A 211 -1.18 -9.28 7.42
CA LEU A 211 -0.33 -8.08 7.45
C LEU A 211 0.82 -8.20 8.47
N GLU A 212 0.57 -8.82 9.63
CA GLU A 212 1.59 -9.02 10.67
C GLU A 212 2.69 -9.99 10.23
N ARG A 213 2.38 -10.91 9.30
CA ARG A 213 3.38 -11.81 8.72
C ARG A 213 4.49 -11.06 8.00
N MET A 214 4.33 -9.77 7.67
CA MET A 214 5.42 -8.93 7.17
C MET A 214 6.69 -9.02 8.04
N TYR A 215 6.53 -9.14 9.37
CA TYR A 215 7.66 -9.22 10.30
C TYR A 215 8.45 -10.54 10.20
N GLU A 216 7.89 -11.59 9.58
CA GLU A 216 8.52 -12.93 9.49
C GLU A 216 9.74 -12.95 8.57
N SER A 217 9.66 -12.26 7.43
CA SER A 217 10.68 -12.39 6.37
C SER A 217 10.92 -11.11 5.58
N CYS A 218 10.52 -9.95 6.10
CA CYS A 218 10.92 -8.64 5.57
C CYS A 218 11.64 -7.83 6.64
N ASP A 219 12.96 -7.71 6.55
CA ASP A 219 13.74 -6.93 7.50
C ASP A 219 13.53 -5.41 7.28
N PRO A 220 13.25 -4.62 8.35
CA PRO A 220 13.06 -3.19 8.25
C PRO A 220 14.23 -2.41 7.64
N HIS A 221 15.48 -2.80 7.90
CA HIS A 221 16.66 -2.15 7.35
C HIS A 221 16.79 -2.44 5.85
N VAL A 222 16.61 -3.70 5.44
CA VAL A 222 16.61 -4.10 4.02
C VAL A 222 15.49 -3.38 3.27
N PHE A 223 14.27 -3.38 3.79
CA PHE A 223 13.16 -2.64 3.19
C PHE A 223 13.49 -1.17 2.99
N TYR A 224 13.91 -0.48 4.07
CA TYR A 224 14.12 0.96 4.02
C TYR A 224 15.26 1.37 3.07
N HIS A 225 16.38 0.65 3.07
CA HIS A 225 17.59 1.04 2.36
C HIS A 225 17.75 0.40 0.98
N ARG A 226 17.16 -0.76 0.73
CA ARG A 226 17.39 -1.53 -0.51
C ARG A 226 16.16 -1.60 -1.39
N ILE A 227 14.97 -1.79 -0.83
CA ILE A 227 13.74 -2.02 -1.58
C ILE A 227 13.04 -0.69 -1.87
N ARG A 228 12.74 0.08 -0.81
CA ARG A 228 11.99 1.34 -0.88
C ARG A 228 12.52 2.35 -1.92
N PRO A 229 13.84 2.51 -2.15
CA PRO A 229 14.34 3.37 -3.21
C PRO A 229 13.79 3.05 -4.61
N PHE A 230 13.64 1.77 -4.96
CA PHE A 230 13.09 1.36 -6.25
C PHE A 230 11.58 1.57 -6.34
N LEU A 231 10.86 1.58 -5.22
CA LEU A 231 9.43 1.86 -5.17
C LEU A 231 9.08 3.36 -5.20
N ALA A 232 10.09 4.23 -5.14
CA ALA A 232 9.90 5.67 -5.24
C ALA A 232 9.47 6.07 -6.66
N GLY A 233 8.47 6.96 -6.74
CA GLY A 233 8.15 7.69 -7.97
C GLY A 233 8.99 8.96 -8.08
N SER A 234 8.71 9.80 -9.07
CA SER A 234 9.47 11.04 -9.33
C SER A 234 8.90 12.29 -8.64
N LYS A 235 7.69 12.22 -8.07
CA LYS A 235 7.03 13.35 -7.40
C LYS A 235 7.74 13.73 -6.09
N ASN A 236 8.05 15.01 -5.94
CA ASN A 236 8.78 15.58 -4.79
C ASN A 236 10.20 15.00 -4.56
N MET A 237 10.89 14.58 -5.62
CA MET A 237 12.22 13.95 -5.53
C MET A 237 13.39 14.88 -5.86
N GLY A 238 13.22 16.20 -5.69
CA GLY A 238 14.28 17.16 -5.98
C GLY A 238 15.57 16.93 -5.21
N ASP A 239 15.47 16.69 -3.90
CA ASP A 239 16.65 16.38 -3.06
C ASP A 239 17.34 15.08 -3.48
N ALA A 240 16.58 14.12 -4.03
CA ALA A 240 17.12 12.85 -4.52
C ALA A 240 17.81 12.97 -5.89
N GLY A 241 17.69 14.12 -6.57
CA GLY A 241 18.29 14.38 -7.88
C GLY A 241 17.29 14.48 -9.04
N LEU A 242 15.97 14.48 -8.77
CA LEU A 242 14.92 14.64 -9.78
C LEU A 242 14.04 15.87 -9.49
N PRO A 243 14.57 17.10 -9.62
CA PRO A 243 13.84 18.34 -9.29
C PRO A 243 12.58 18.54 -10.13
N ASN A 244 12.64 18.17 -11.41
CA ASN A 244 11.52 18.32 -12.34
C ASN A 244 10.72 17.01 -12.51
N GLY A 245 11.15 15.92 -11.87
CA GLY A 245 10.63 14.58 -12.12
C GLY A 245 11.40 13.86 -13.22
N VAL A 246 10.70 13.15 -14.11
CA VAL A 246 11.28 12.31 -15.18
C VAL A 246 10.65 12.67 -16.51
N MET A 247 11.41 12.69 -17.60
CA MET A 247 10.95 12.75 -18.98
C MET A 247 10.97 11.35 -19.58
N PHE A 248 9.85 10.92 -20.16
CA PHE A 248 9.77 9.69 -20.95
C PHE A 248 9.97 10.07 -22.42
N ASP A 249 11.18 9.90 -22.95
CA ASP A 249 11.54 10.31 -24.31
C ASP A 249 10.86 9.44 -25.37
N ASP A 250 10.06 10.02 -26.25
CA ASP A 250 9.44 9.34 -27.39
C ASP A 250 10.28 9.43 -28.68
N GLY A 251 11.53 9.88 -28.57
CA GLY A 251 12.45 10.10 -29.68
C GLY A 251 12.37 11.51 -30.27
N THR A 252 11.42 12.34 -29.81
CA THR A 252 11.34 13.75 -30.23
C THR A 252 12.18 14.68 -29.35
N GLY A 253 12.49 14.25 -28.12
CA GLY A 253 13.11 15.11 -27.10
C GLY A 253 12.25 16.29 -26.64
N GLN A 254 10.93 16.29 -26.95
CA GLN A 254 10.00 17.37 -26.60
C GLN A 254 8.99 16.99 -25.51
N GLN A 255 9.04 15.74 -25.01
CA GLN A 255 8.13 15.29 -23.97
C GLN A 255 8.31 16.09 -22.68
N PRO A 256 7.24 16.45 -21.96
CA PRO A 256 7.36 17.20 -20.72
C PRO A 256 7.94 16.31 -19.61
N TYR A 257 8.63 16.94 -18.67
CA TYR A 257 8.95 16.30 -17.40
C TYR A 257 7.68 16.09 -16.58
N VAL A 258 7.54 14.90 -15.99
CA VAL A 258 6.36 14.47 -15.23
C VAL A 258 6.73 13.97 -13.83
N GLN A 259 5.81 14.18 -12.90
CA GLN A 259 5.97 13.86 -11.48
C GLN A 259 4.87 12.90 -11.01
N PHE A 260 5.22 11.61 -10.94
CA PHE A 260 4.31 10.55 -10.46
C PHE A 260 4.65 10.12 -9.03
N SER A 261 3.61 9.82 -8.24
CA SER A 261 3.76 9.16 -6.95
C SER A 261 4.25 7.73 -7.15
N GLY A 262 5.11 7.26 -6.24
CA GLY A 262 5.59 5.86 -6.27
C GLY A 262 4.53 4.86 -5.81
N GLY A 263 4.88 3.58 -5.87
CA GLY A 263 4.03 2.49 -5.41
C GLY A 263 3.65 2.64 -3.93
N SER A 264 2.38 2.41 -3.62
CA SER A 264 1.84 2.50 -2.26
C SER A 264 0.61 1.61 -2.11
N ASN A 265 0.41 1.05 -0.91
CA ASN A 265 -0.80 0.28 -0.59
C ASN A 265 -2.10 1.09 -0.71
N ALA A 266 -2.04 2.43 -0.78
CA ALA A 266 -3.21 3.26 -1.08
C ALA A 266 -3.73 3.08 -2.54
N GLN A 267 -2.93 2.46 -3.41
CA GLN A 267 -3.28 2.06 -4.77
C GLN A 267 -3.95 0.67 -4.82
N SER A 268 -4.08 -0.01 -3.68
CA SER A 268 -4.89 -1.22 -3.57
C SER A 268 -6.38 -0.85 -3.59
N SER A 269 -7.10 -1.40 -4.56
CA SER A 269 -8.54 -1.18 -4.72
C SER A 269 -9.33 -1.83 -3.59
N ILE A 270 -8.86 -2.96 -3.03
CA ILE A 270 -9.59 -3.66 -1.96
C ILE A 270 -9.64 -2.87 -0.66
N ILE A 271 -8.57 -2.14 -0.33
CA ILE A 271 -8.54 -1.28 0.86
C ILE A 271 -9.59 -0.17 0.73
N GLN A 272 -9.70 0.46 -0.45
CA GLN A 272 -10.72 1.49 -0.68
C GLN A 272 -12.13 0.90 -0.77
N PHE A 273 -12.29 -0.32 -1.28
CA PHE A 273 -13.58 -1.01 -1.32
C PHE A 273 -14.16 -1.18 0.09
N PHE A 274 -13.34 -1.53 1.08
CA PHE A 274 -13.78 -1.64 2.48
C PHE A 274 -14.35 -0.33 3.01
N ASP A 275 -13.70 0.80 2.71
CA ASP A 275 -14.20 2.12 3.08
C ASP A 275 -15.54 2.43 2.42
N VAL A 276 -15.64 2.18 1.11
CA VAL A 276 -16.84 2.45 0.32
C VAL A 276 -18.05 1.68 0.85
N VAL A 277 -17.92 0.36 1.09
CA VAL A 277 -19.06 -0.45 1.54
C VAL A 277 -19.48 -0.16 2.98
N LEU A 278 -18.56 0.33 3.82
CA LEU A 278 -18.85 0.75 5.19
C LEU A 278 -19.25 2.23 5.29
N GLY A 279 -19.20 3.00 4.20
CA GLY A 279 -19.52 4.42 4.21
C GLY A 279 -18.51 5.26 5.00
N VAL A 280 -17.22 4.92 4.92
CA VAL A 280 -16.10 5.71 5.46
C VAL A 280 -15.68 6.75 4.43
N GLU A 281 -15.67 8.02 4.84
CA GLU A 281 -15.30 9.14 3.97
C GLU A 281 -13.93 9.70 4.35
N HIS A 282 -13.04 9.77 3.36
CA HIS A 282 -11.68 10.27 3.51
C HIS A 282 -11.53 11.69 2.98
N ARG A 283 -10.93 12.57 3.80
CA ARG A 283 -10.71 13.99 3.49
C ARG A 283 -9.24 14.31 3.25
N PRO A 284 -8.92 15.48 2.65
CA PRO A 284 -7.55 15.96 2.59
C PRO A 284 -6.88 16.00 3.98
N THR A 285 -5.59 15.68 4.02
CA THR A 285 -4.88 15.54 5.30
C THR A 285 -4.78 16.87 6.04
N GLY A 286 -5.25 16.91 7.29
CA GLY A 286 -5.30 18.08 8.14
C GLY A 286 -6.66 18.79 8.17
N GLU A 287 -7.58 18.41 7.30
CA GLU A 287 -8.95 18.91 7.33
C GLU A 287 -9.79 18.13 8.36
N LYS A 288 -10.61 18.87 9.12
CA LYS A 288 -11.62 18.28 10.01
C LYS A 288 -12.97 18.33 9.33
N ARG A 289 -13.88 17.45 9.75
CA ARG A 289 -15.28 17.47 9.33
C ARG A 289 -15.86 18.87 9.58
N THR A 290 -16.28 19.54 8.50
CA THR A 290 -16.98 20.83 8.58
C THR A 290 -18.40 20.61 9.12
N GLU A 291 -18.89 21.55 9.93
CA GLU A 291 -20.29 21.52 10.34
C GLU A 291 -21.20 21.81 9.14
N PRO A 292 -22.41 21.23 9.09
CA PRO A 292 -23.37 21.49 8.03
C PRO A 292 -23.61 23.00 7.87
N GLY A 293 -23.33 23.56 6.69
CA GLY A 293 -23.48 24.99 6.41
C GLY A 293 -22.18 25.79 6.30
N SER A 294 -21.01 25.16 6.49
CA SER A 294 -19.73 25.80 6.20
C SER A 294 -19.51 25.95 4.68
N PRO A 295 -18.95 27.08 4.19
CA PRO A 295 -18.64 27.23 2.77
C PRO A 295 -17.69 26.12 2.31
N ALA A 296 -17.97 25.55 1.12
CA ALA A 296 -17.13 24.50 0.55
C ALA A 296 -15.67 25.01 0.43
N PRO A 297 -14.67 24.20 0.84
CA PRO A 297 -13.27 24.61 0.74
C PRO A 297 -12.90 24.89 -0.72
N VAL A 298 -12.17 25.98 -0.95
CA VAL A 298 -11.69 26.39 -2.28
C VAL A 298 -10.33 25.73 -2.51
N GLY A 299 -10.33 24.59 -3.20
CA GLY A 299 -9.13 23.79 -3.51
C GLY A 299 -9.51 22.47 -4.20
N PRO A 300 -8.54 21.64 -4.64
CA PRO A 300 -8.85 20.33 -5.19
C PRO A 300 -9.65 19.52 -4.16
N SER A 301 -10.87 19.12 -4.54
CA SER A 301 -11.87 18.50 -3.67
C SER A 301 -11.51 17.08 -3.19
N HIS A 302 -10.39 16.52 -3.66
CA HIS A 302 -10.06 15.11 -3.51
C HIS A 302 -8.86 14.92 -2.58
N GLY A 303 -8.99 14.00 -1.62
CA GLY A 303 -7.91 13.59 -0.74
C GLY A 303 -6.91 12.67 -1.46
N PHE A 304 -5.78 12.39 -0.80
CA PHE A 304 -4.73 11.53 -1.34
C PHE A 304 -5.24 10.13 -1.73
N ILE A 305 -6.19 9.56 -0.99
CA ILE A 305 -6.75 8.24 -1.27
C ILE A 305 -7.48 8.25 -2.62
N GLN A 306 -8.27 9.29 -2.90
CA GLN A 306 -8.96 9.45 -4.18
C GLN A 306 -7.95 9.67 -5.33
N ASP A 307 -6.89 10.45 -5.11
CA ASP A 307 -5.81 10.62 -6.11
C ASP A 307 -5.15 9.29 -6.49
N MET A 308 -5.02 8.35 -5.55
CA MET A 308 -4.43 7.02 -5.81
C MET A 308 -5.30 6.14 -6.71
N ARG A 309 -6.57 6.47 -6.95
CA ARG A 309 -7.37 5.77 -7.97
C ARG A 309 -6.84 5.98 -9.38
N ASN A 310 -6.12 7.07 -9.63
CA ASN A 310 -5.42 7.29 -10.91
C ASN A 310 -4.19 6.39 -11.08
N TYR A 311 -3.88 5.55 -10.09
CA TYR A 311 -2.79 4.58 -10.10
C TYR A 311 -3.33 3.14 -9.98
N MET A 312 -4.65 2.96 -10.09
CA MET A 312 -5.33 1.67 -10.19
C MET A 312 -5.65 1.38 -11.66
N PRO A 313 -5.72 0.11 -12.09
CA PRO A 313 -6.21 -0.23 -13.42
C PRO A 313 -7.56 0.43 -13.70
N GLY A 314 -7.76 0.94 -14.92
CA GLY A 314 -8.97 1.69 -15.29
C GLY A 314 -10.29 1.00 -14.89
N PRO A 315 -10.47 -0.29 -15.18
CA PRO A 315 -11.64 -1.06 -14.75
C PRO A 315 -11.83 -1.07 -13.22
N HIS A 316 -10.76 -1.20 -12.43
CA HIS A 316 -10.83 -1.22 -10.97
C HIS A 316 -11.24 0.13 -10.38
N ARG A 317 -10.74 1.24 -10.95
CA ARG A 317 -11.18 2.59 -10.57
C ARG A 317 -12.69 2.76 -10.82
N ARG A 318 -13.17 2.39 -12.01
CA ARG A 318 -14.60 2.46 -12.35
C ARG A 318 -15.46 1.58 -11.45
N PHE A 319 -14.95 0.45 -11.00
CA PHE A 319 -15.64 -0.40 -10.04
C PHE A 319 -15.89 0.33 -8.71
N LEU A 320 -14.86 0.98 -8.16
CA LEU A 320 -14.99 1.75 -6.93
C LEU A 320 -16.00 2.89 -7.07
N GLU A 321 -15.95 3.63 -8.18
CA GLU A 321 -16.92 4.70 -8.50
C GLU A 321 -18.36 4.16 -8.60
N HIS A 322 -18.55 2.99 -9.22
CA HIS A 322 -19.87 2.34 -9.27
C HIS A 322 -20.31 1.91 -7.87
N MET A 323 -19.44 1.28 -7.08
CA MET A 323 -19.74 0.87 -5.71
C MET A 323 -20.15 2.05 -4.83
N GLU A 324 -19.49 3.20 -4.95
CA GLU A 324 -19.87 4.43 -4.24
C GLU A 324 -21.29 4.89 -4.56
N SER A 325 -21.72 4.75 -5.83
CA SER A 325 -23.06 5.15 -6.25
C SER A 325 -24.19 4.24 -5.73
N ILE A 326 -23.85 3.03 -5.26
CA ILE A 326 -24.85 2.03 -4.81
C ILE A 326 -24.74 1.65 -3.34
N ALA A 327 -23.64 2.00 -2.66
CA ALA A 327 -23.42 1.72 -1.26
C ALA A 327 -24.55 2.32 -0.42
N ASN A 328 -25.18 1.48 0.41
CA ASN A 328 -26.38 1.84 1.19
C ASN A 328 -26.42 1.19 2.58
N ILE A 329 -25.37 0.46 2.97
CA ILE A 329 -25.34 -0.34 4.20
C ILE A 329 -25.45 0.58 5.43
N ARG A 330 -24.69 1.66 5.46
CA ARG A 330 -24.68 2.60 6.58
C ARG A 330 -26.04 3.28 6.77
N GLU A 331 -26.66 3.72 5.67
CA GLU A 331 -27.99 4.33 5.65
C GLU A 331 -29.04 3.33 6.15
N TYR A 332 -28.94 2.09 5.69
CA TYR A 332 -29.83 1.00 6.10
C TYR A 332 -29.71 0.71 7.61
N VAL A 333 -28.49 0.52 8.13
CA VAL A 333 -28.23 0.28 9.56
C VAL A 333 -28.71 1.48 10.40
N THR A 334 -28.50 2.70 9.91
CA THR A 334 -28.94 3.94 10.57
C THR A 334 -30.47 3.99 10.69
N SER A 335 -31.19 3.60 9.65
CA SER A 335 -32.65 3.54 9.65
C SER A 335 -33.19 2.43 10.57
N ASN A 336 -32.40 1.38 10.79
CA ASN A 336 -32.78 0.18 11.53
C ASN A 336 -32.06 0.04 12.89
N ARG A 337 -31.71 1.15 13.56
CA ARG A 337 -30.94 1.19 14.83
C ARG A 337 -31.48 0.34 15.98
N ARG A 338 -32.77 -0.03 15.95
CA ARG A 338 -33.38 -0.91 16.96
C ARG A 338 -32.94 -2.36 16.80
N ASN A 339 -32.51 -2.77 15.60
CA ASN A 339 -31.92 -4.09 15.38
C ASN A 339 -30.47 -4.11 15.90
N ARG A 340 -30.31 -4.56 17.14
CA ARG A 340 -29.01 -4.62 17.83
C ARG A 340 -28.01 -5.57 17.18
N ALA A 341 -28.48 -6.63 16.52
CA ALA A 341 -27.58 -7.55 15.81
C ALA A 341 -26.95 -6.84 14.59
N LEU A 342 -27.77 -6.06 13.87
CA LEU A 342 -27.34 -5.28 12.71
C LEU A 342 -26.37 -4.15 13.10
N THR A 343 -26.68 -3.36 14.13
CA THR A 343 -25.77 -2.27 14.57
C THR A 343 -24.45 -2.83 15.09
N THR A 344 -24.49 -3.89 15.91
CA THR A 344 -23.29 -4.54 16.43
C THR A 344 -22.41 -5.11 15.31
N ALA A 345 -23.00 -5.78 14.31
CA ALA A 345 -22.22 -6.37 13.21
C ALA A 345 -21.54 -5.30 12.34
N TYR A 346 -22.24 -4.19 12.06
CA TYR A 346 -21.67 -3.06 11.33
C TYR A 346 -20.54 -2.38 12.11
N ASP A 347 -20.75 -2.07 13.39
CA ASP A 347 -19.74 -1.44 14.23
C ASP A 347 -18.52 -2.36 14.46
N ALA A 348 -18.71 -3.69 14.46
CA ALA A 348 -17.62 -4.65 14.51
C ALA A 348 -16.74 -4.60 13.24
N CYS A 349 -17.33 -4.42 12.05
CA CYS A 349 -16.55 -4.23 10.82
C CYS A 349 -15.66 -2.98 10.90
N LEU A 350 -16.22 -1.85 11.37
CA LEU A 350 -15.45 -0.62 11.56
C LEU A 350 -14.32 -0.81 12.58
N ALA A 351 -14.58 -1.54 13.67
CA ALA A 351 -13.57 -1.86 14.67
C ALA A 351 -12.42 -2.69 14.07
N MET A 352 -12.73 -3.74 13.30
CA MET A 352 -11.70 -4.58 12.67
C MET A 352 -10.91 -3.82 11.59
N LEU A 353 -11.57 -3.00 10.78
CA LEU A 353 -10.88 -2.15 9.80
C LEU A 353 -9.96 -1.12 10.49
N ARG A 354 -10.39 -0.56 11.62
CA ARG A 354 -9.56 0.33 12.44
C ARG A 354 -8.35 -0.41 13.02
N THR A 355 -8.53 -1.63 13.52
CA THR A 355 -7.44 -2.48 14.02
C THR A 355 -6.42 -2.77 12.92
N LEU A 356 -6.87 -3.09 11.70
CA LEU A 356 -5.98 -3.25 10.53
C LEU A 356 -5.14 -1.99 10.28
N ARG A 357 -5.76 -0.80 10.37
CA ARG A 357 -5.06 0.49 10.22
C ARG A 357 -4.07 0.75 11.36
N ASP A 358 -4.40 0.39 12.60
CA ASP A 358 -3.47 0.47 13.72
C ASP A 358 -2.24 -0.43 13.51
N LYS A 359 -2.45 -1.69 13.08
CA LYS A 359 -1.35 -2.61 12.70
C LYS A 359 -0.48 -2.00 11.59
N HIS A 360 -1.09 -1.40 10.57
CA HIS A 360 -0.34 -0.73 9.49
C HIS A 360 0.46 0.49 9.98
N ILE A 361 -0.08 1.30 10.90
CA ILE A 361 0.66 2.43 11.51
C ILE A 361 1.89 1.92 12.28
N GLN A 362 1.77 0.81 13.00
CA GLN A 362 2.89 0.19 13.72
C GLN A 362 3.97 -0.28 12.73
N LEU A 363 3.57 -0.95 11.65
CA LEU A 363 4.47 -1.38 10.59
C LEU A 363 5.21 -0.17 9.98
N VAL A 364 4.50 0.88 9.57
CA VAL A 364 5.11 2.11 9.03
C VAL A 364 6.08 2.76 10.03
N SER A 365 5.73 2.74 11.32
CA SER A 365 6.60 3.28 12.37
C SER A 365 7.94 2.53 12.45
N ARG A 366 7.90 1.20 12.38
CA ARG A 366 9.09 0.34 12.43
C ARG A 366 9.91 0.39 11.14
N TYR A 367 9.27 0.25 10.00
CA TYR A 367 9.93 0.12 8.69
C TYR A 367 10.39 1.45 8.08
N ILE A 368 9.79 2.58 8.50
CA ILE A 368 10.10 3.88 7.89
C ILE A 368 10.61 4.89 8.92
N ILE A 369 9.88 5.09 10.01
CA ILE A 369 10.17 6.21 10.92
C ILE A 369 11.41 5.96 11.74
N ILE A 370 11.49 4.79 12.38
CA ILE A 370 12.64 4.38 13.17
C ILE A 370 13.89 4.34 12.29
N LYS A 371 13.83 3.68 11.13
CA LYS A 371 14.95 3.60 10.17
C LYS A 371 15.40 4.96 9.63
N SER A 372 14.47 5.88 9.39
CA SER A 372 14.83 7.24 8.99
C SER A 372 15.57 8.01 10.10
N ARG A 373 15.19 7.81 11.37
CA ARG A 373 15.86 8.44 12.53
C ARG A 373 17.26 7.87 12.73
N GLU A 374 17.43 6.55 12.66
CA GLU A 374 18.72 5.86 12.70
C GLU A 374 19.67 6.37 11.60
N SER A 375 19.16 6.52 10.37
CA SER A 375 19.94 7.01 9.24
C SER A 375 20.43 8.45 9.45
N ARG A 376 19.60 9.30 10.04
CA ARG A 376 19.94 10.70 10.35
C ARG A 376 20.97 10.81 11.48
N SER A 377 20.89 9.96 12.52
CA SER A 377 21.89 9.96 13.59
C SER A 377 23.25 9.50 13.08
N HIS A 378 23.30 8.42 12.29
CA HIS A 378 24.54 7.97 11.65
C HIS A 378 25.14 9.02 10.70
N SER A 379 24.32 9.75 9.95
CA SER A 379 24.82 10.80 9.05
C SER A 379 25.43 11.99 9.81
N ARG A 380 24.97 12.27 11.03
CA ARG A 380 25.50 13.36 11.88
C ARG A 380 26.80 13.01 12.59
N SER A 381 27.10 11.73 12.77
CA SER A 381 28.33 11.25 13.42
C SER A 381 29.50 11.02 12.45
N LEU A 382 29.28 11.11 11.14
CA LEU A 382 30.32 10.97 10.12
C LEU A 382 31.16 12.24 9.95
N SER A 383 32.47 12.09 9.77
CA SER A 383 33.38 13.21 9.47
C SER A 383 33.16 13.77 8.06
N PRO A 384 33.47 15.04 7.78
CA PRO A 384 33.27 15.66 6.45
C PRO A 384 33.96 14.92 5.30
N LYS A 385 35.11 14.26 5.56
CA LYS A 385 35.85 13.46 4.58
C LYS A 385 35.19 12.11 4.25
N GLN A 386 34.42 11.54 5.19
CA GLN A 386 33.64 10.30 4.99
C GLN A 386 32.27 10.58 4.36
N ALA A 387 31.71 11.76 4.58
CA ALA A 387 30.44 12.19 3.97
C ALA A 387 30.57 12.44 2.46
N THR A 388 31.73 12.87 1.96
CA THR A 388 31.99 13.10 0.52
C THR A 388 32.19 11.83 -0.30
N THR A 389 32.54 10.70 0.34
CA THR A 389 32.80 9.41 -0.31
C THR A 389 31.60 8.46 -0.29
N GLN A 390 30.57 8.73 0.51
CA GLN A 390 29.33 7.96 0.46
C GLN A 390 28.54 8.29 -0.81
N ARG A 391 28.24 7.25 -1.59
CA ARG A 391 27.24 7.32 -2.66
C ARG A 391 25.93 7.87 -2.09
N VAL A 392 25.18 8.60 -2.91
CA VAL A 392 23.86 9.12 -2.55
C VAL A 392 22.96 7.92 -2.18
N ASN A 393 22.87 7.61 -0.89
CA ASN A 393 21.95 6.59 -0.42
C ASN A 393 20.56 7.19 -0.50
N LEU A 394 19.83 6.84 -1.56
CA LEU A 394 18.53 7.41 -1.90
C LEU A 394 17.57 7.41 -0.71
N ALA A 395 17.61 6.35 0.12
CA ALA A 395 16.82 6.24 1.35
C ALA A 395 17.14 7.32 2.40
N ASN A 396 18.40 7.77 2.45
CA ASN A 396 18.83 8.89 3.30
C ASN A 396 18.44 10.23 2.69
N THR A 397 18.43 10.34 1.36
CA THR A 397 18.05 11.58 0.66
C THR A 397 16.55 11.84 0.73
N MET A 398 15.72 10.79 0.67
CA MET A 398 14.28 10.88 0.99
C MET A 398 14.01 11.35 2.43
N ALA A 399 14.98 11.20 3.34
CA ALA A 399 14.92 11.71 4.71
C ALA A 399 15.50 13.12 4.87
N ARG A 400 16.20 13.68 3.87
CA ARG A 400 16.86 14.99 3.95
C ARG A 400 15.96 16.17 3.61
N THR A 401 14.71 15.92 3.18
CA THR A 401 13.73 16.98 2.96
C THR A 401 13.69 17.91 4.17
N GLY A 402 14.07 19.18 3.99
CA GLY A 402 14.03 20.22 5.04
C GLY A 402 12.64 20.50 5.60
N SER A 403 11.61 19.75 5.16
CA SER A 403 10.29 19.74 5.75
C SER A 403 10.30 18.93 7.07
N LYS A 404 9.68 19.47 8.12
CA LYS A 404 9.57 18.82 9.45
C LYS A 404 8.84 17.46 9.44
N LYS A 405 8.40 16.91 8.30
CA LYS A 405 7.54 15.72 8.19
C LYS A 405 8.11 14.65 7.23
N LEU A 406 8.26 13.41 7.72
CA LEU A 406 8.67 12.25 6.92
C LEU A 406 7.61 11.87 5.87
N ARG A 407 8.04 11.52 4.66
CA ARG A 407 7.15 11.20 3.53
C ARG A 407 7.17 9.73 3.09
N GLY A 408 6.02 9.22 2.66
CA GLY A 408 5.88 7.88 2.05
C GLY A 408 6.36 7.86 0.61
N THR A 409 6.44 6.69 -0.01
CA THR A 409 6.73 6.52 -1.46
C THR A 409 5.67 7.19 -2.33
N GLY A 410 4.41 7.19 -1.87
CA GLY A 410 3.31 7.95 -2.49
C GLY A 410 3.37 9.47 -2.27
N GLY A 411 4.31 9.95 -1.43
CA GLY A 411 4.58 11.38 -1.23
C GLY A 411 3.82 12.05 -0.08
N THR A 412 2.95 11.37 0.66
CA THR A 412 2.21 11.95 1.82
C THR A 412 3.06 12.09 3.07
N ALA A 413 2.69 13.03 3.96
CA ALA A 413 3.20 13.04 5.32
C ALA A 413 2.63 11.83 6.08
N LEU A 414 3.45 10.79 6.28
CA LEU A 414 3.01 9.44 6.65
C LEU A 414 2.11 9.40 7.88
N ILE A 415 2.59 9.88 9.03
CA ILE A 415 1.88 9.73 10.30
C ILE A 415 0.57 10.53 10.36
N PRO A 416 0.54 11.83 10.02
CA PRO A 416 -0.72 12.57 10.04
C PRO A 416 -1.79 11.95 9.13
N PHE A 417 -1.39 11.54 7.93
CA PHE A 417 -2.29 10.89 6.97
C PHE A 417 -2.85 9.57 7.50
N LEU A 418 -1.99 8.65 7.96
CA LEU A 418 -2.44 7.34 8.42
C LEU A 418 -3.29 7.43 9.69
N LYS A 419 -2.93 8.33 10.62
CA LYS A 419 -3.75 8.58 11.82
C LYS A 419 -5.11 9.14 11.46
N GLN A 420 -5.17 10.13 10.58
CA GLN A 420 -6.44 10.67 10.12
C GLN A 420 -7.29 9.59 9.43
N ALA A 421 -6.73 8.81 8.51
CA ALA A 421 -7.48 7.74 7.85
C ALA A 421 -8.02 6.70 8.85
N ARG A 422 -7.25 6.36 9.89
CA ARG A 422 -7.72 5.48 10.98
C ARG A 422 -8.85 6.12 11.79
N ASP A 423 -8.71 7.38 12.16
CA ASP A 423 -9.70 8.08 12.99
C ASP A 423 -11.01 8.25 12.19
N GLU A 424 -10.92 8.54 10.89
CA GLU A 424 -12.04 8.60 9.94
C GLU A 424 -12.81 7.27 9.84
N THR A 425 -12.16 6.11 10.05
CA THR A 425 -12.85 4.80 10.12
C THR A 425 -13.87 4.73 11.26
N GLY A 426 -13.65 5.45 12.36
CA GLY A 426 -14.54 5.40 13.52
C GLY A 426 -15.78 6.29 13.41
N GLU A 427 -15.74 7.29 12.52
CA GLU A 427 -16.79 8.30 12.40
C GLU A 427 -18.18 7.75 11.97
N PRO A 428 -18.26 6.74 11.08
CA PRO A 428 -19.52 6.18 10.63
C PRO A 428 -20.26 5.35 11.67
N ALA A 429 -19.62 4.99 12.79
CA ALA A 429 -20.18 4.10 13.81
C ALA A 429 -21.58 4.53 14.27
N ILE A 430 -22.39 3.56 14.69
CA ILE A 430 -23.81 3.78 15.00
C ILE A 430 -24.04 3.86 16.50
N ASP A 431 -23.56 2.88 17.25
CA ASP A 431 -23.70 2.85 18.70
C ASP A 431 -22.84 3.93 19.38
N ALA A 432 -23.42 4.62 20.38
CA ALA A 432 -22.72 5.70 21.08
C ALA A 432 -21.47 5.20 21.83
N TRP A 433 -21.51 3.97 22.34
CA TRP A 433 -20.35 3.32 22.94
C TRP A 433 -19.28 3.00 21.90
N ALA A 434 -19.66 2.43 20.75
CA ALA A 434 -18.75 2.15 19.65
C ALA A 434 -18.08 3.42 19.12
N LYS A 435 -18.84 4.52 18.93
CA LYS A 435 -18.28 5.84 18.58
C LYS A 435 -17.21 6.30 19.56
N ARG A 436 -17.46 6.17 20.87
CA ARG A 436 -16.47 6.57 21.89
C ARG A 436 -15.22 5.71 21.83
N LEU A 437 -15.39 4.39 21.72
CA LEU A 437 -14.27 3.44 21.65
C LEU A 437 -13.40 3.68 20.39
N LEU A 438 -14.04 3.87 19.25
CA LEU A 438 -13.36 4.03 17.96
C LEU A 438 -12.73 5.42 17.80
N ASN A 439 -13.35 6.48 18.33
CA ASN A 439 -12.82 7.84 18.17
C ASN A 439 -11.75 8.21 19.20
N ASN A 440 -11.73 7.58 20.39
CA ASN A 440 -10.83 8.02 21.46
C ASN A 440 -9.52 7.21 21.58
N GLY A 441 -9.39 6.07 20.89
CA GLY A 441 -8.22 5.20 21.10
C GLY A 441 -8.08 4.72 22.56
N PRO A 442 -7.05 3.94 22.89
CA PRO A 442 -6.84 3.49 24.26
C PRO A 442 -6.28 4.65 25.09
N ALA A 443 -7.15 5.53 25.58
CA ALA A 443 -6.84 6.46 26.66
C ALA A 443 -8.12 6.84 27.42
N GLU A 444 -8.02 6.78 28.75
CA GLU A 444 -8.89 7.46 29.72
C GLU A 444 -10.33 6.93 29.86
N PHE A 445 -10.48 5.80 30.55
CA PHE A 445 -11.67 5.57 31.37
C PHE A 445 -11.68 6.52 32.57
N GLY A 446 -12.02 7.79 32.31
CA GLY A 446 -12.41 8.73 33.36
C GLY A 446 -13.87 8.48 33.74
N THR A 447 -14.12 7.92 34.91
CA THR A 447 -15.45 7.86 35.53
C THR A 447 -15.87 9.24 36.06
N PRO A 448 -17.17 9.59 36.03
CA PRO A 448 -17.65 10.85 36.57
C PRO A 448 -17.66 10.81 38.11
N SER A 449 -16.90 11.73 38.71
CA SER A 449 -17.05 12.33 40.06
C SER A 449 -17.45 11.44 41.25
N GLY A 450 -16.53 11.30 42.22
CA GLY A 450 -16.90 11.21 43.64
C GLY A 450 -16.10 10.26 44.53
N ALA A 451 -15.04 10.80 45.15
CA ALA A 451 -14.46 10.44 46.46
C ALA A 451 -13.62 9.15 46.65
N PHE A 452 -12.43 9.39 47.25
CA PHE A 452 -11.46 8.52 47.93
C PHE A 452 -10.36 7.77 47.13
N ASP A 453 -9.21 8.45 47.10
CA ASP A 453 -7.83 8.05 47.43
C ASP A 453 -7.24 6.72 46.90
N GLY A 454 -6.16 6.83 46.12
CA GLY A 454 -5.37 5.71 45.62
C GLY A 454 -4.74 5.92 44.24
N VAL A 455 -3.59 6.59 44.23
CA VAL A 455 -2.61 6.82 43.15
C VAL A 455 -2.56 5.74 42.04
N VAL A 456 -2.60 6.14 40.75
CA VAL A 456 -1.51 6.00 39.75
C VAL A 456 -1.71 7.03 38.63
N ARG A 457 -0.76 7.97 38.50
CA ARG A 457 -0.56 8.82 37.32
C ARG A 457 0.41 8.11 36.38
N LEU A 458 0.09 7.94 35.09
CA LEU A 458 1.13 7.72 34.08
C LEU A 458 1.61 9.07 33.56
N GLY A 459 2.81 9.43 33.99
CA GLY A 459 3.51 10.65 33.60
C GLY A 459 4.04 10.57 32.17
N LYS A 460 4.31 11.76 31.61
CA LYS A 460 5.15 11.97 30.44
C LYS A 460 6.43 11.14 30.54
N VAL A 461 6.79 10.49 29.44
CA VAL A 461 8.10 9.87 29.22
C VAL A 461 9.19 10.91 29.47
N ALA A 462 9.89 10.77 30.60
CA ALA A 462 11.18 11.40 30.82
C ALA A 462 12.26 10.40 30.39
N GLU A 463 13.17 10.86 29.53
CA GLU A 463 14.39 10.14 29.15
C GLU A 463 15.23 9.87 30.40
N GLY A 464 15.44 8.58 30.71
CA GLY A 464 16.43 8.10 31.66
C GLY A 464 17.39 7.16 30.93
N PHE A 465 18.69 7.39 31.11
CA PHE A 465 19.77 6.58 30.55
C PHE A 465 19.70 5.14 31.08
N GLY A 466 19.48 4.17 30.18
CA GLY A 466 19.45 2.74 30.47
C GLY A 466 18.53 2.04 29.46
N GLY A 467 19.11 1.42 28.44
CA GLY A 467 18.39 0.92 27.26
C GLY A 467 17.70 -0.42 27.46
N GLU A 468 16.62 -0.46 28.22
CA GLU A 468 15.68 -1.59 28.24
C GLU A 468 14.25 -1.10 27.95
N VAL A 469 13.58 -1.78 27.01
CA VAL A 469 12.17 -1.55 26.65
C VAL A 469 11.38 -2.76 27.12
N GLU A 470 10.63 -2.60 28.20
CA GLU A 470 9.74 -3.62 28.74
C GLU A 470 8.40 -3.58 27.99
N VAL A 471 7.97 -4.72 27.43
CA VAL A 471 6.67 -4.89 26.74
C VAL A 471 5.79 -5.81 27.58
N VAL A 472 4.69 -5.29 28.11
CA VAL A 472 3.74 -6.07 28.93
C VAL A 472 2.56 -6.54 28.07
N GLY A 473 2.48 -7.85 27.84
CA GLY A 473 1.32 -8.53 27.27
C GLY A 473 0.38 -9.11 28.33
N LEU A 474 -0.88 -9.37 27.95
CA LEU A 474 -2.00 -9.80 28.81
C LEU A 474 -1.88 -11.22 29.43
N ALA A 475 -0.71 -11.84 29.41
CA ALA A 475 -0.46 -13.13 30.06
C ALA A 475 1.00 -13.24 30.54
N GLY A 476 1.31 -12.61 31.67
CA GLY A 476 2.50 -12.91 32.49
C GLY A 476 3.83 -12.37 31.96
N THR A 477 4.61 -11.81 32.87
CA THR A 477 5.97 -11.28 32.67
C THR A 477 6.98 -12.39 32.44
N TRP A 478 7.74 -12.30 31.35
CA TRP A 478 8.98 -13.08 31.13
C TRP A 478 10.15 -12.12 31.24
N SER A 479 10.99 -12.29 32.28
CA SER A 479 12.28 -11.61 32.39
C SER A 479 13.33 -12.45 31.67
N VAL A 480 13.94 -11.91 30.62
CA VAL A 480 15.19 -12.43 30.07
C VAL A 480 16.30 -11.66 30.77
N ASP A 481 16.93 -12.31 31.74
CA ASP A 481 18.07 -11.75 32.46
C ASP A 481 19.32 -11.92 31.58
N ASP A 482 19.96 -10.79 31.24
CA ASP A 482 21.28 -10.76 30.60
C ASP A 482 22.33 -11.13 31.65
N SER A 483 22.85 -12.36 31.58
CA SER A 483 24.06 -12.75 32.32
C SER A 483 25.14 -13.30 31.39
N GLU A 484 26.11 -12.43 31.11
CA GLU A 484 27.55 -12.68 31.00
C GLU A 484 28.06 -14.03 30.49
N GLY A 485 28.88 -13.98 29.43
CA GLY A 485 29.82 -15.05 29.09
C GLY A 485 30.46 -14.86 27.72
N GLY A 486 31.59 -14.15 27.69
CA GLY A 486 32.29 -13.83 26.46
C GLY A 486 33.12 -14.96 25.82
N ILE A 487 33.89 -14.51 24.82
CA ILE A 487 35.19 -15.02 24.35
C ILE A 487 35.19 -15.99 23.13
N CYS A 488 35.67 -15.42 22.01
CA CYS A 488 36.59 -15.94 20.98
C CYS A 488 36.14 -16.76 19.74
N HIS A 489 36.59 -16.22 18.58
CA HIS A 489 37.25 -16.81 17.40
C HIS A 489 36.52 -17.94 16.63
N TRP A 490 36.35 -17.90 15.31
CA TRP A 490 37.29 -17.50 14.23
C TRP A 490 36.58 -16.83 13.05
#